data_AF-A0A7S1ZZS5-F1
#
_entry.id   AF-A0A7S1ZZS5-F1
#
_cell.length_a   1.000
_cell.length_b   1.000
_cell.length_c   1.000
_cell.angle_alpha   90.00
_cell.angle_beta   90.00
_cell.angle_gamma   90.00
#
_symmetry.space_group_name_H-M   'P 1'
#
loop_
_entity.id
_entity.type
_entity.pdbx_description
1 polymer ?
#
loop_
_entity_poly.entity_id
_entity_poly.type
_entity_poly.pdbx_seq_one_letter_code
_entity_poly.pdbx_strand_id
1 'polypeptide(L)'
;QNFLRYQSPRQRFQEGLRGGNGVAGMAAEDVVNNFGLSPVGSAAGQRLLATPQKRKRRIPKVPFKVLDAPALQDDFYLNLVDWSSLNVLAVGLGSDGEV
;
A
#
# COMPACT_ATOMS: atom_id res chain seq x y z
N GLN A 1 11.91 -10.97 -6.95
CA GLN A 1 12.48 -10.02 -7.93
C GLN A 1 11.67 -8.72 -7.88
N ASN A 2 12.31 -7.55 -8.02
CA ASN A 2 11.63 -6.25 -7.87
C ASN A 2 11.07 -5.78 -9.23
N PHE A 3 9.75 -5.82 -9.40
CA PHE A 3 9.06 -5.50 -10.65
C PHE A 3 8.91 -4.00 -10.92
N LEU A 4 9.28 -3.15 -9.96
CA LEU A 4 9.20 -1.68 -10.02
C LEU A 4 10.55 -1.03 -10.33
N ARG A 5 11.52 -1.80 -10.83
CA ARG A 5 12.82 -1.24 -11.17
C ARG A 5 12.68 -0.31 -12.38
N TYR A 6 12.87 0.99 -12.14
CA TYR A 6 12.99 1.96 -13.21
C TYR A 6 14.26 1.69 -14.02
N GLN A 7 14.10 1.60 -15.33
CA GLN A 7 15.20 1.54 -16.29
C GLN A 7 14.84 2.52 -17.40
N SER A 8 15.76 3.40 -17.76
CA SER A 8 15.42 4.46 -18.70
C SER A 8 15.22 3.86 -20.11
N PRO A 9 14.28 4.41 -20.92
CA PRO A 9 14.12 4.07 -22.34
C PRO A 9 15.44 4.00 -23.11
N ARG A 10 16.32 4.97 -22.84
CA ARG A 10 17.63 5.09 -23.48
C ARG A 10 18.57 3.93 -23.10
N GLN A 11 18.56 3.49 -21.84
CA GLN A 11 19.36 2.34 -21.40
C GLN A 11 18.90 1.05 -22.09
N ARG A 12 17.59 0.80 -22.18
CA ARG A 12 17.06 -0.40 -22.88
C ARG A 12 17.40 -0.41 -24.37
N PHE A 13 17.31 0.76 -25.02
CA PHE A 13 17.65 0.90 -26.43
C PHE A 13 19.14 0.61 -26.70
N GLN A 14 20.04 1.14 -25.87
CA GLN A 14 21.48 0.90 -26.00
C GLN A 14 21.86 -0.56 -25.73
N GLU A 15 21.20 -1.22 -24.78
CA GLU A 15 21.42 -2.63 -24.46
C GLU A 15 21.00 -3.53 -25.63
N GLY A 16 19.88 -3.24 -26.28
CA GLY A 16 19.43 -3.98 -27.46
C GLY A 16 20.36 -3.84 -28.67
N LEU A 17 21.00 -2.68 -28.86
CA LEU A 17 22.00 -2.49 -29.93
C LEU A 17 23.29 -3.30 -29.71
N ARG A 18 23.64 -3.53 -28.44
CA ARG A 18 24.84 -4.30 -28.05
C ARG A 18 24.68 -5.81 -28.24
N GLY A 19 23.44 -6.30 -28.41
CA GLY A 19 23.10 -7.72 -28.58
C GLY A 19 23.41 -8.33 -29.96
N GLY A 20 24.04 -7.59 -30.89
CA GLY A 20 24.68 -8.17 -32.07
C GLY A 20 23.92 -8.13 -33.40
N ASN A 21 22.75 -7.48 -33.49
CA ASN A 21 21.97 -7.43 -34.76
C ASN A 21 21.64 -6.02 -35.27
N GLY A 22 22.22 -4.97 -34.66
CA GLY A 22 21.96 -3.57 -35.01
C GLY A 22 20.46 -3.20 -34.96
N VAL A 23 20.10 -2.04 -35.52
CA VAL A 23 18.70 -1.62 -35.69
C VAL A 23 17.91 -2.52 -36.63
N ALA A 24 18.58 -3.33 -37.46
CA ALA A 24 17.96 -4.23 -38.43
C ALA A 24 17.27 -5.45 -37.79
N GLY A 25 17.69 -5.84 -36.57
CA GLY A 25 17.07 -6.93 -35.80
C GLY A 25 16.01 -6.49 -34.79
N MET A 26 15.73 -5.19 -34.67
CA MET A 26 14.70 -4.67 -33.75
C MET A 26 13.37 -4.51 -34.49
N ALA A 27 12.32 -5.17 -34.01
CA ALA A 27 10.98 -4.89 -34.48
C ALA A 27 10.63 -3.41 -34.22
N ALA A 28 9.96 -2.76 -35.17
CA ALA A 28 9.53 -1.36 -35.01
C ALA A 28 8.73 -1.15 -33.71
N GLU A 29 7.96 -2.17 -33.31
CA GLU A 29 7.20 -2.19 -32.07
C GLU A 29 8.08 -2.13 -30.82
N ASP A 30 9.24 -2.77 -30.80
CA ASP A 30 10.16 -2.76 -29.65
C ASP A 30 10.79 -1.38 -29.44
N VAL A 31 11.08 -0.67 -30.54
CA VAL A 31 11.59 0.70 -30.49
C VAL A 31 10.52 1.61 -29.90
N VAL A 32 9.28 1.53 -30.38
CA VAL A 32 8.15 2.33 -29.87
C VAL A 32 7.86 2.00 -28.40
N ASN A 33 7.86 0.73 -28.03
CA ASN A 33 7.61 0.27 -26.66
C ASN A 33 8.72 0.70 -25.67
N ASN A 34 9.97 0.82 -26.12
CA ASN A 34 11.06 1.32 -25.29
C ASN A 34 10.88 2.78 -24.91
N PHE A 35 10.35 3.62 -25.80
CA PHE A 35 10.10 5.05 -25.56
C PHE A 35 8.67 5.35 -25.10
N GLY A 36 7.82 4.34 -24.96
CA GLY A 36 6.45 4.48 -24.49
C GLY A 36 6.37 4.94 -23.03
N LEU A 37 5.71 6.08 -22.80
CA LEU A 37 5.46 6.62 -21.45
C LEU A 37 4.26 5.96 -20.74
N SER A 38 3.63 4.96 -21.38
CA SER A 38 2.47 4.29 -20.82
C SER A 38 2.87 3.31 -19.72
N PRO A 39 2.30 3.42 -18.50
CA PRO A 39 2.56 2.47 -17.41
C PRO A 39 2.09 1.04 -17.72
N VAL A 40 1.29 0.85 -18.78
CA VAL A 40 0.74 -0.44 -19.22
C VAL A 40 1.52 -1.06 -20.38
N GLY A 41 2.31 -0.27 -21.12
CA GLY A 41 3.06 -0.75 -22.29
C GLY A 41 4.30 -1.56 -21.93
N SER A 42 4.88 -1.35 -20.75
CA SER A 42 6.05 -2.10 -20.29
C SER A 42 5.67 -3.52 -19.89
N ALA A 43 6.49 -4.50 -20.27
CA ALA A 43 6.36 -5.90 -19.84
C ALA A 43 6.32 -6.05 -18.30
N ALA A 44 6.99 -5.14 -17.57
CA ALA A 44 6.92 -5.10 -16.11
C ALA A 44 5.53 -4.66 -15.62
N GLY A 45 4.93 -3.66 -16.26
CA GLY A 45 3.57 -3.18 -15.98
C GLY A 45 2.52 -4.25 -16.29
N GLN A 46 2.63 -4.93 -17.43
CA GLN A 46 1.74 -6.04 -17.80
C GLN A 46 1.83 -7.20 -16.82
N ARG A 47 3.04 -7.57 -16.35
CA ARG A 47 3.22 -8.59 -15.32
C ARG A 47 2.60 -8.18 -13.99
N LEU A 48 2.69 -6.91 -13.61
CA LEU A 48 2.07 -6.40 -12.39
C LEU A 48 0.54 -6.43 -12.49
N LEU A 49 -0.03 -6.07 -13.63
CA LEU A 49 -1.47 -6.15 -13.91
C LEU A 49 -1.98 -7.61 -13.94
N ALA A 50 -1.14 -8.54 -14.40
CA ALA A 50 -1.43 -9.98 -14.39
C ALA A 50 -1.27 -10.62 -13.00
N THR A 51 -0.74 -9.92 -11.99
CA THR A 51 -0.66 -10.47 -10.64
C THR A 51 -2.05 -10.53 -10.01
N PRO A 52 -2.38 -11.62 -9.28
CA PRO A 52 -3.65 -11.73 -8.60
C PRO A 52 -3.81 -10.58 -7.60
N GLN A 53 -4.90 -9.83 -7.76
CA GLN A 53 -5.22 -8.71 -6.88
C GLN A 53 -5.50 -9.23 -5.46
N LYS A 54 -4.88 -8.61 -4.45
CA LYS A 54 -5.16 -8.93 -3.06
C LYS A 54 -6.64 -8.63 -2.78
N ARG A 55 -7.36 -9.63 -2.25
CA ARG A 55 -8.76 -9.46 -1.86
C ARG A 55 -8.86 -8.35 -0.80
N LYS A 56 -9.70 -7.33 -1.06
CA LYS A 56 -9.99 -6.30 -0.06
C LYS A 56 -10.59 -6.96 1.17
N ARG A 57 -9.96 -6.77 2.35
CA ARG A 57 -10.48 -7.31 3.60
C ARG A 57 -11.80 -6.61 3.94
N ARG A 58 -12.80 -7.37 4.38
CA ARG A 58 -14.03 -6.79 4.96
C ARG A 58 -13.76 -6.40 6.40
N ILE A 59 -14.00 -5.13 6.74
CA ILE A 59 -13.90 -4.64 8.12
C ILE A 59 -15.33 -4.60 8.68
N PRO A 60 -15.61 -5.26 9.83
CA PRO A 60 -16.92 -5.18 10.46
C PRO A 60 -17.23 -3.74 10.87
N LYS A 61 -18.48 -3.32 10.69
CA LYS A 61 -18.94 -1.96 11.03
C LYS A 61 -19.57 -1.85 12.42
N VAL A 62 -19.66 -2.95 13.14
CA VAL A 62 -20.32 -3.06 14.44
C VAL A 62 -19.26 -3.49 15.47
N PRO A 63 -19.27 -2.90 16.69
CA PRO A 63 -18.35 -3.31 17.75
C PRO A 63 -18.61 -4.77 18.15
N PHE A 64 -17.53 -5.47 18.50
CA PHE A 64 -17.62 -6.87 18.93
C PHE A 64 -17.91 -7.01 20.43
N LYS A 65 -17.52 -6.00 21.23
CA LYS A 65 -17.78 -5.87 22.66
C LYS A 65 -18.07 -4.41 22.97
N VAL A 66 -19.00 -4.18 23.86
CA VAL A 66 -19.36 -2.86 24.41
C VAL A 66 -19.27 -3.00 25.92
N LEU A 67 -18.59 -2.05 26.55
CA LEU A 67 -18.43 -1.97 27.99
C LEU A 67 -19.05 -0.66 28.45
N ASP A 68 -19.73 -0.68 29.60
CA ASP A 68 -20.22 0.55 30.20
C ASP A 68 -19.07 1.29 30.87
N ALA A 69 -19.08 2.62 30.74
CA ALA A 69 -18.09 3.53 31.33
C ALA A 69 -18.83 4.69 32.02
N PRO A 70 -19.36 4.47 33.24
CA PRO A 70 -20.04 5.51 34.00
C PRO A 70 -19.05 6.64 34.38
N ALA A 71 -19.54 7.88 34.39
CA ALA A 71 -18.73 9.09 34.65
C ALA A 71 -17.42 9.21 33.85
N LEU A 72 -17.38 8.73 32.61
CA LEU A 72 -16.30 9.04 31.70
C LEU A 72 -16.42 10.52 31.28
N GLN A 73 -15.39 11.31 31.58
CA GLN A 73 -15.40 12.73 31.26
C GLN A 73 -15.25 12.96 29.74
N ASP A 74 -16.13 13.81 29.20
CA ASP A 74 -16.06 14.27 27.80
C ASP A 74 -15.21 15.54 27.70
N ASP A 75 -13.91 15.40 27.95
CA ASP A 75 -12.94 16.49 27.85
C ASP A 75 -11.94 16.21 26.73
N PHE A 76 -11.87 17.14 25.76
CA PHE A 76 -10.98 17.07 24.62
C PHE A 76 -9.49 16.97 25.00
N TYR A 77 -9.09 17.48 26.17
CA TYR A 77 -7.69 17.53 26.58
C TYR A 77 -7.25 16.32 27.39
N LEU A 78 -8.15 15.40 27.71
CA LEU A 78 -7.86 14.22 28.51
C LEU A 78 -7.80 12.95 27.65
N ASN A 79 -6.77 12.14 27.89
CA ASN A 79 -6.67 10.78 27.36
C ASN A 79 -6.90 9.80 28.53
N LEU A 80 -8.15 9.39 28.73
CA LEU A 80 -8.56 8.60 29.89
C LEU A 80 -8.51 7.08 29.65
N VAL A 81 -8.08 6.62 28.48
CA VAL A 81 -8.05 5.20 28.10
C VAL A 81 -6.66 4.83 27.59
N ASP A 82 -6.07 3.78 28.16
CA ASP A 82 -4.78 3.22 27.72
C ASP A 82 -4.81 1.68 27.66
N TRP A 83 -4.04 1.10 26.75
CA TRP A 83 -3.95 -0.35 26.53
C TRP A 83 -2.50 -0.82 26.68
N SER A 84 -2.26 -1.56 27.76
CA SER A 84 -0.94 -2.14 28.03
C SER A 84 -0.59 -3.33 27.13
N SER A 85 0.71 -3.58 26.95
CA SER A 85 1.23 -4.77 26.26
C SER A 85 0.85 -6.11 26.92
N LEU A 86 0.40 -6.07 28.17
CA LEU A 86 -0.13 -7.21 28.93
C LEU A 86 -1.61 -7.48 28.65
N ASN A 87 -2.21 -6.78 27.69
CA ASN A 87 -3.64 -6.84 27.36
C ASN A 87 -4.58 -6.41 28.48
N VAL A 88 -4.10 -5.54 29.37
CA VAL A 88 -4.95 -4.84 30.36
C VAL A 88 -5.31 -3.47 29.81
N LEU A 89 -6.61 -3.19 29.76
CA LEU A 89 -7.18 -1.89 29.42
C LEU A 89 -7.40 -1.09 30.70
N ALA A 90 -6.76 0.06 30.83
CA ALA A 90 -6.95 0.99 31.94
C ALA A 90 -7.90 2.12 31.49
N VAL A 91 -8.87 2.47 32.34
CA VAL A 91 -9.84 3.54 32.08
C VAL A 91 -9.97 4.41 33.32
N GLY A 92 -9.78 5.72 33.16
CA GLY A 92 -10.01 6.72 34.21
C GLY A 92 -11.47 7.16 34.22
N LEU A 93 -12.22 6.73 35.25
CA LEU A 93 -13.61 7.13 35.47
C LEU A 93 -13.69 8.15 36.61
N GLY A 94 -14.63 9.08 36.53
CA GLY A 94 -14.93 10.00 37.63
C GLY A 94 -15.51 9.27 38.84
N SER A 95 -15.44 9.89 40.01
CA SER A 95 -16.22 9.46 41.17
C SER A 95 -17.67 9.91 41.01
N ASP A 96 -18.61 8.98 40.85
CA ASP A 96 -20.06 9.18 40.95
C ASP A 96 -20.49 9.50 42.40
N GLY A 97 -19.85 10.48 43.01
CA GLY A 97 -19.95 10.78 44.44
C GLY A 97 -20.15 12.26 44.69
N GLU A 98 -21.31 12.77 44.31
CA GLU A 98 -21.88 13.95 44.96
C GLU A 98 -22.73 13.45 46.13
N VAL A 99 -22.36 13.90 47.33
CA VAL A 99 -23.13 13.82 48.59
C VAL A 99 -24.25 14.85 48.57
#